data_AF-A0A2I0PKD9-F1
#
_entry.id   AF-A0A2I0PKD9-F1
#
_cell.length_a   1.000
_cell.length_b   1.000
_cell.length_c   1.000
_cell.angle_alpha   90.00
_cell.angle_beta   90.00
_cell.angle_gamma   90.00
#
_symmetry.space_group_name_H-M   'P 1'
#
loop_
_entity.id
_entity.type
_entity.pdbx_description
1 polymer ?
#
loop_
_entity_poly.entity_id
_entity_poly.type
_entity_poly.pdbx_seq_one_letter_code
_entity_poly.pdbx_strand_id
1 'polypeptide(L)'
;MKMKIVALLAVLFIACSALHFVEPTSAASTKKGYLIDHGTTYFQDETNPKLHYKFTWKTYWYSNNKRTVKTIQYVKVNKKWKILATGTDTMYKISKTKIKHIDTNKYYPTKKTSKDVWYQKTKLNTRNYYWKVYRPGLQKFSPE
;
A
#
# COMPACT_ATOMS: atom_id res chain seq x y z
N MET A 1 3.34 14.62 -52.10
CA MET A 1 2.93 15.39 -50.89
C MET A 1 2.25 14.54 -49.82
N LYS A 2 1.45 13.51 -50.16
CA LYS A 2 0.69 12.67 -49.20
C LYS A 2 1.55 11.84 -48.23
N MET A 3 2.69 11.30 -48.67
CA MET A 3 3.60 10.51 -47.79
C MET A 3 4.17 11.29 -46.60
N LYS A 4 4.39 12.61 -46.76
CA LYS A 4 4.94 13.46 -45.68
C LYS A 4 3.95 13.64 -44.53
N ILE A 5 2.64 13.66 -44.83
CA ILE A 5 1.57 13.80 -43.84
C ILE A 5 1.40 12.50 -43.06
N VAL A 6 1.49 11.35 -43.72
CA VAL A 6 1.38 10.03 -43.06
C VAL A 6 2.56 9.80 -42.10
N ALA A 7 3.78 10.18 -42.50
CA ALA A 7 4.95 10.10 -41.63
C ALA A 7 4.82 11.02 -40.39
N LEU A 8 4.29 12.23 -40.58
CA LEU A 8 4.03 13.17 -39.48
C LEU A 8 3.01 12.61 -38.48
N LEU A 9 1.93 12.01 -38.99
CA LEU A 9 0.90 11.36 -38.15
C LEU A 9 1.44 10.15 -37.39
N ALA A 10 2.31 9.34 -38.00
CA ALA A 10 2.95 8.21 -37.34
C ALA A 10 3.88 8.68 -36.19
N VAL A 11 4.65 9.75 -36.40
CA VAL A 11 5.50 10.34 -35.35
C VAL A 11 4.66 10.91 -34.21
N LEU A 12 3.55 11.59 -34.52
CA LEU A 12 2.61 12.08 -33.51
C LEU A 12 1.96 10.95 -32.71
N PHE A 13 1.61 9.83 -33.37
CA PHE A 13 1.02 8.67 -32.69
C PHE A 13 2.01 7.97 -31.75
N ILE A 14 3.28 7.84 -32.15
CA ILE A 14 4.36 7.31 -31.31
C ILE A 14 4.65 8.26 -30.13
N ALA A 15 4.64 9.59 -30.37
CA ALA A 15 4.83 10.58 -29.31
C ALA A 15 3.66 10.61 -28.30
N CYS A 16 2.42 10.54 -28.76
CA CYS A 16 1.23 10.47 -27.89
C CYS A 16 1.17 9.16 -27.10
N SER A 17 1.51 8.03 -27.72
CA SER A 17 1.58 6.75 -26.99
C SER A 17 2.70 6.75 -25.95
N ALA A 18 3.86 7.34 -26.24
CA ALA A 18 4.91 7.57 -25.25
C ALA A 18 4.45 8.48 -24.10
N LEU A 19 3.63 9.51 -24.36
CA LEU A 19 3.05 10.38 -23.34
C LEU A 19 2.00 9.67 -22.46
N HIS A 20 1.22 8.73 -23.00
CA HIS A 20 0.28 7.92 -22.19
C HIS A 20 0.97 6.91 -21.26
N PHE A 21 2.23 6.54 -21.54
CA PHE A 21 3.07 5.80 -20.59
C PHE A 21 3.80 6.71 -19.58
N VAL A 22 3.65 8.04 -19.73
CA VAL A 22 4.26 9.08 -18.88
C VAL A 22 3.15 9.88 -18.17
N GLU A 23 2.23 9.20 -17.49
CA GLU A 23 1.41 9.82 -16.43
C GLU A 23 1.46 8.94 -15.16
N PRO A 24 1.58 9.47 -13.93
CA PRO A 24 2.06 10.77 -13.47
C PRO A 24 3.40 10.57 -12.72
N THR A 25 4.43 10.07 -13.40
CA THR A 25 5.70 9.73 -12.71
C THR A 25 6.53 10.96 -12.36
N SER A 26 6.28 12.09 -13.03
CA SER A 26 7.05 13.34 -12.87
C SER A 26 6.55 14.23 -11.72
N ALA A 27 5.29 14.15 -11.31
CA ALA A 27 4.75 14.90 -10.16
C ALA A 27 5.14 14.28 -8.79
N ALA A 28 5.70 13.07 -8.80
CA ALA A 28 6.13 12.35 -7.61
C ALA A 28 7.65 12.06 -7.58
N SER A 29 8.40 12.53 -8.58
CA SER A 29 9.83 12.18 -8.73
C SER A 29 10.75 12.93 -7.77
N THR A 30 10.35 14.06 -7.16
CA THR A 30 11.33 14.92 -6.46
C THR A 30 11.31 14.91 -4.94
N LYS A 31 10.30 14.34 -4.25
CA LYS A 31 10.30 14.14 -2.77
C LYS A 31 9.02 13.51 -2.19
N LYS A 32 8.03 13.15 -3.01
CA LYS A 32 6.69 12.77 -2.55
C LYS A 32 6.45 11.30 -2.84
N GLY A 33 6.39 10.48 -1.79
CA GLY A 33 6.03 9.08 -1.96
C GLY A 33 4.63 8.94 -2.54
N TYR A 34 4.40 7.93 -3.39
CA TYR A 34 3.07 7.62 -3.92
C TYR A 34 2.22 7.03 -2.80
N LEU A 35 1.10 7.70 -2.49
CA LEU A 35 0.06 7.14 -1.64
C LEU A 35 -0.86 6.26 -2.48
N ILE A 36 -1.00 5.01 -2.09
CA ILE A 36 -1.97 4.08 -2.65
C ILE A 36 -2.99 3.81 -1.55
N ASP A 37 -4.22 4.30 -1.75
CA ASP A 37 -5.37 3.91 -0.95
C ASP A 37 -5.95 2.64 -1.53
N HIS A 38 -6.18 1.64 -0.69
CA HIS A 38 -6.72 0.35 -1.13
C HIS A 38 -8.17 0.16 -0.71
N GLY A 39 -8.79 1.21 -0.16
CA GLY A 39 -10.18 1.22 0.21
C GLY A 39 -10.44 0.71 1.61
N THR A 40 -11.68 0.27 1.81
CA THR A 40 -12.24 -0.09 3.10
C THR A 40 -12.92 -1.45 2.97
N THR A 41 -12.57 -2.39 3.85
CA THR A 41 -13.27 -3.66 3.97
C THR A 41 -14.10 -3.69 5.25
N TYR A 42 -15.26 -4.33 5.19
CA TYR A 42 -16.16 -4.52 6.33
C TYR A 42 -16.29 -6.01 6.57
N PHE A 43 -16.26 -6.42 7.83
CA PHE A 43 -16.50 -7.81 8.20
C PHE A 43 -17.26 -7.87 9.53
N GLN A 44 -17.99 -8.95 9.71
CA GLN A 44 -18.72 -9.26 10.94
C GLN A 44 -17.96 -10.35 11.67
N ASP A 45 -17.88 -10.26 12.99
CA ASP A 45 -17.29 -11.33 13.79
C ASP A 45 -18.18 -12.57 13.70
N GLU A 46 -17.64 -13.68 13.22
CA GLU A 46 -18.37 -14.95 13.13
C GLU A 46 -18.75 -15.47 14.52
N THR A 47 -17.95 -15.17 15.55
CA THR A 47 -18.20 -15.61 16.93
C THR A 47 -19.15 -14.67 17.68
N ASN A 48 -19.24 -13.42 17.24
CA ASN A 48 -20.14 -12.44 17.83
C ASN A 48 -20.80 -11.57 16.75
N PRO A 49 -21.97 -11.95 16.24
CA PRO A 49 -22.61 -11.23 15.14
C PRO A 49 -23.03 -9.79 15.51
N LYS A 50 -22.92 -9.36 16.77
CA LYS A 50 -23.14 -7.95 17.15
C LYS A 50 -21.90 -7.08 16.92
N LEU A 51 -20.73 -7.69 16.72
CA LEU A 51 -19.48 -7.00 16.45
C LEU A 51 -19.27 -6.87 14.94
N HIS A 52 -19.24 -5.62 14.50
CA HIS A 52 -18.87 -5.26 13.13
C HIS A 52 -17.53 -4.55 13.16
N TYR A 53 -16.66 -4.95 12.26
CA TYR A 53 -15.36 -4.35 12.05
C TYR A 53 -15.30 -3.67 10.69
N LYS A 54 -14.44 -2.66 10.63
CA LYS A 54 -14.08 -1.95 9.41
C LYS A 54 -12.57 -1.83 9.38
N PHE A 55 -11.95 -2.22 8.28
CA PHE A 55 -10.52 -2.15 8.08
C PHE A 55 -10.20 -1.22 6.91
N THR A 56 -9.22 -0.35 7.11
CA THR A 56 -8.70 0.51 6.05
C THR A 56 -7.21 0.30 5.97
N TRP A 57 -6.67 0.27 4.74
CA TRP A 57 -5.23 0.16 4.56
C TRP A 57 -4.71 1.08 3.47
N LYS A 58 -3.61 1.75 3.77
CA LYS A 58 -2.93 2.69 2.86
C LYS A 58 -1.47 2.33 2.77
N THR A 59 -0.90 2.46 1.57
CA THR A 59 0.53 2.20 1.35
C THR A 59 1.20 3.46 0.83
N TYR A 60 2.25 3.88 1.53
CA TYR A 60 3.10 4.99 1.17
C TYR A 60 4.37 4.43 0.54
N TRP A 61 4.58 4.77 -0.73
CA TRP A 61 5.73 4.33 -1.49
C TRP A 61 6.71 5.49 -1.65
N TYR A 62 7.76 5.52 -0.84
CA TYR A 62 8.85 6.47 -0.99
C TYR A 62 9.82 6.00 -2.09
N SER A 63 10.48 6.93 -2.78
CA SER A 63 11.50 6.59 -3.78
C SER A 63 12.61 5.73 -3.14
N ASN A 64 12.94 4.64 -3.84
CA ASN A 64 13.89 3.56 -3.53
C ASN A 64 13.98 3.00 -2.09
N ASN A 65 13.74 1.69 -1.98
CA ASN A 65 14.04 0.82 -0.83
C ASN A 65 13.28 1.04 0.48
N LYS A 66 12.33 1.98 0.55
CA LYS A 66 11.43 2.14 1.70
C LYS A 66 9.96 2.05 1.30
N ARG A 67 9.16 1.34 2.08
CA ARG A 67 7.69 1.29 1.92
C ARG A 67 7.03 1.25 3.29
N THR A 68 6.01 2.06 3.49
CA THR A 68 5.25 2.08 4.73
C THR A 68 3.80 1.71 4.45
N VAL A 69 3.26 0.77 5.21
CA VAL A 69 1.86 0.35 5.17
C VAL A 69 1.22 0.83 6.47
N LYS A 70 0.14 1.59 6.36
CA LYS A 70 -0.69 2.00 7.50
C LYS A 70 -2.01 1.27 7.44
N THR A 71 -2.40 0.69 8.57
CA THR A 71 -3.67 0.00 8.73
C THR A 71 -4.44 0.66 9.87
N ILE A 72 -5.76 0.77 9.72
CA ILE A 72 -6.65 1.22 10.79
C ILE A 72 -7.82 0.25 10.86
N GLN A 73 -7.99 -0.34 12.02
CA GLN A 73 -9.13 -1.17 12.36
C GLN A 73 -10.10 -0.35 13.21
N TYR A 74 -11.37 -0.45 12.86
CA TYR A 74 -12.47 0.15 13.57
C TYR A 74 -13.43 -0.94 14.04
N VAL A 75 -14.12 -0.65 15.14
CA VAL A 75 -15.24 -1.44 15.65
C VAL A 75 -16.47 -0.57 15.73
N LYS A 76 -17.65 -1.13 15.45
CA LYS A 76 -18.93 -0.42 15.54
C LYS A 76 -19.45 -0.45 16.98
N VAL A 77 -19.55 0.72 17.61
CA VAL A 77 -20.07 0.90 18.97
C VAL A 77 -21.18 1.94 18.93
N ASN A 78 -22.38 1.60 19.40
CA ASN A 78 -23.55 2.49 19.41
C ASN A 78 -23.81 3.14 18.03
N LYS A 79 -23.81 2.31 16.98
CA LYS A 79 -23.99 2.71 15.57
C LYS A 79 -22.89 3.63 15.00
N LYS A 80 -21.82 3.92 15.76
CA LYS A 80 -20.68 4.75 15.31
C LYS A 80 -19.40 3.92 15.20
N TRP A 81 -18.60 4.19 14.17
CA TRP A 81 -17.28 3.55 14.02
C TRP A 81 -16.27 4.20 14.95
N LYS A 82 -15.64 3.41 15.82
CA LYS A 82 -14.55 3.85 16.70
C LYS A 82 -13.26 3.14 16.31
N ILE A 83 -12.13 3.83 16.40
CA ILE A 83 -10.82 3.23 16.15
C ILE A 83 -10.54 2.21 17.25
N LEU A 84 -10.27 0.97 16.85
CA LEU A 84 -9.86 -0.11 17.73
C LEU A 84 -8.32 -0.20 17.77
N ALA A 85 -7.70 -0.17 16.60
CA ALA A 85 -6.25 -0.28 16.48
C ALA A 85 -5.73 0.47 15.24
N THR A 86 -4.49 0.94 15.32
CA THR A 86 -3.73 1.47 14.18
C THR A 86 -2.41 0.74 14.09
N GLY A 87 -2.08 0.19 12.92
CA GLY A 87 -0.80 -0.45 12.64
C GLY A 87 0.02 0.36 11.64
N THR A 88 1.33 0.31 11.77
CA THR A 88 2.28 0.87 10.80
C THR A 88 3.45 -0.07 10.62
N ASP A 89 3.49 -0.78 9.50
CA ASP A 89 4.67 -1.56 9.10
C ASP A 89 5.50 -0.77 8.10
N THR A 90 6.80 -0.62 8.38
CA THR A 90 7.75 -0.05 7.45
C THR A 90 8.80 -1.07 7.02
N MET A 91 8.82 -1.34 5.73
CA MET A 91 9.77 -2.21 5.05
C MET A 91 10.97 -1.43 4.52
N TYR A 92 12.17 -1.92 4.78
CA TYR A 92 13.43 -1.44 4.23
C TYR A 92 14.17 -2.55 3.50
N LYS A 93 14.57 -2.32 2.25
CA LYS A 93 15.53 -3.21 1.57
C LYS A 93 16.93 -2.90 2.11
N ILE A 94 17.48 -3.81 2.91
CA ILE A 94 18.77 -3.59 3.60
C ILE A 94 19.94 -4.36 2.95
N SER A 95 19.65 -5.40 2.18
CA SER A 95 20.65 -6.09 1.35
C SER A 95 19.98 -6.74 0.14
N LYS A 96 20.79 -7.26 -0.81
CA LYS A 96 20.30 -7.98 -1.99
C LYS A 96 19.29 -9.09 -1.64
N THR A 97 19.45 -9.73 -0.49
CA THR A 97 18.67 -10.91 -0.06
C THR A 97 17.85 -10.70 1.21
N LYS A 98 17.73 -9.47 1.73
CA LYS A 98 17.07 -9.21 3.02
C LYS A 98 16.24 -7.93 3.03
N ILE A 99 15.04 -8.01 3.58
CA ILE A 99 14.18 -6.87 3.93
C ILE A 99 14.04 -6.82 5.45
N LYS A 100 14.10 -5.62 6.03
CA LYS A 100 13.79 -5.34 7.43
C LYS A 100 12.36 -4.82 7.54
N HIS A 101 11.62 -5.32 8.51
CA HIS A 101 10.31 -4.82 8.90
C HIS A 101 10.42 -4.07 10.23
N ILE A 102 9.62 -3.02 10.37
CA ILE A 102 9.46 -2.27 11.62
C ILE A 102 7.97 -2.04 11.75
N ASP A 103 7.33 -2.83 12.59
CA ASP A 103 5.92 -2.70 12.89
C ASP A 103 5.71 -1.89 14.17
N THR A 104 4.66 -1.09 14.17
CA THR A 104 4.25 -0.28 15.28
C THR A 104 2.74 -0.35 15.37
N ASN A 105 2.24 -1.07 16.38
CA ASN A 105 0.82 -1.22 16.61
C ASN A 105 0.42 -0.41 17.82
N LYS A 106 -0.66 0.35 17.69
CA LYS A 106 -1.27 1.11 18.77
C LYS A 106 -2.70 0.66 18.95
N TYR A 107 -2.99 0.17 20.15
CA TYR A 107 -4.32 -0.30 20.52
C TYR A 107 -5.05 0.79 21.31
N TYR A 108 -6.34 0.96 21.04
CA TYR A 108 -7.21 1.90 21.72
C TYR A 108 -8.23 1.12 22.56
N PRO A 109 -8.56 1.59 23.79
CA PRO A 109 -8.22 2.89 24.39
C PRO A 109 -6.88 2.92 25.15
N THR A 110 -6.20 1.79 25.33
CA THR A 110 -5.01 1.65 26.19
C THR A 110 -3.84 2.54 25.78
N LYS A 111 -3.82 3.04 24.53
CA LYS A 111 -2.71 3.79 23.90
C LYS A 111 -1.37 3.04 23.95
N LYS A 112 -1.40 1.74 24.31
CA LYS A 112 -0.20 0.90 24.35
C LYS A 112 0.33 0.80 22.93
N THR A 113 1.60 1.16 22.77
CA THR A 113 2.32 1.06 21.51
C THR A 113 3.26 -0.13 21.63
N SER A 114 3.10 -1.14 20.78
CA SER A 114 4.12 -2.17 20.59
C SER A 114 5.00 -1.78 19.39
N LYS A 115 6.26 -2.17 19.44
CA LYS A 115 7.19 -1.99 18.33
C LYS A 115 7.98 -3.27 18.15
N ASP A 116 7.83 -3.87 16.98
CA ASP A 116 8.44 -5.14 16.63
C ASP A 116 9.34 -4.96 15.42
N VAL A 117 10.52 -5.57 15.45
CA VAL A 117 11.52 -5.47 14.38
C VAL A 117 11.96 -6.87 14.00
N TRP A 118 11.79 -7.22 12.72
CA TRP A 118 12.21 -8.52 12.20
C TRP A 118 12.75 -8.40 10.78
N TYR A 119 13.28 -9.51 10.27
CA TYR A 119 13.94 -9.57 8.97
C TYR A 119 13.39 -10.72 8.14
N GLN A 120 13.09 -10.43 6.87
CA GLN A 120 12.68 -11.42 5.89
C GLN A 120 13.79 -11.67 4.87
N LYS A 121 14.13 -12.94 4.63
CA LYS A 121 15.03 -13.33 3.53
C LYS A 121 14.25 -13.26 2.21
N THR A 122 14.64 -12.35 1.32
CA THR A 122 14.05 -12.22 -0.01
C THR A 122 14.96 -11.45 -0.97
N LYS A 123 15.02 -11.89 -2.23
CA LYS A 123 15.72 -11.18 -3.31
C LYS A 123 14.91 -9.99 -3.87
N LEU A 124 13.61 -9.93 -3.59
CA LEU A 124 12.72 -8.89 -4.10
C LEU A 124 13.04 -7.52 -3.48
N ASN A 125 12.83 -6.43 -4.23
CA ASN A 125 12.78 -5.08 -3.67
C ASN A 125 11.48 -4.86 -2.87
N THR A 126 11.36 -3.76 -2.12
CA THR A 126 10.18 -3.51 -1.27
C THR A 126 8.88 -3.42 -2.07
N ARG A 127 8.90 -2.94 -3.32
CA ARG A 127 7.72 -2.87 -4.20
C ARG A 127 7.21 -4.26 -4.57
N ASN A 128 8.09 -5.09 -5.11
CA ASN A 128 7.74 -6.44 -5.57
C ASN A 128 7.41 -7.35 -4.40
N TYR A 129 8.15 -7.24 -3.30
CA TYR A 129 7.83 -7.98 -2.08
C TYR A 129 6.46 -7.61 -1.53
N TYR A 130 6.12 -6.32 -1.52
CA TYR A 130 4.80 -5.88 -1.06
C TYR A 130 3.67 -6.50 -1.86
N TRP A 131 3.70 -6.37 -3.20
CA TRP A 131 2.61 -6.83 -4.04
C TRP A 131 2.52 -8.36 -4.14
N LYS A 132 3.66 -9.06 -4.17
CA LYS A 132 3.69 -10.51 -4.39
C LYS A 132 3.62 -11.35 -3.11
N VAL A 133 4.01 -10.79 -1.97
CA VAL A 133 4.15 -11.56 -0.72
C VAL A 133 3.36 -10.92 0.41
N TYR A 134 3.62 -9.65 0.73
CA TYR A 134 3.05 -9.01 1.92
C TYR A 134 1.54 -8.75 1.82
N ARG A 135 1.07 -8.11 0.74
CA ARG A 135 -0.35 -7.76 0.53
C ARG A 135 -1.26 -9.00 0.48
N PRO A 136 -0.94 -10.08 -0.26
CA PRO A 136 -1.73 -11.31 -0.22
C PRO A 136 -1.84 -11.90 1.19
N GLY A 137 -0.78 -11.79 2.00
CA GLY A 137 -0.80 -12.19 3.41
C GLY A 137 -1.81 -11.39 4.25
N LEU A 138 -1.94 -10.09 4.01
CA LEU A 138 -2.92 -9.24 4.71
C LEU A 138 -4.38 -9.58 4.34
N GLN A 139 -4.64 -9.93 3.08
CA GLN A 139 -6.00 -10.28 2.62
C GLN A 139 -6.54 -11.55 3.28
N LYS A 140 -5.67 -12.48 3.69
CA LYS A 140 -6.10 -13.69 4.42
C LYS A 140 -6.77 -13.40 5.77
N PHE A 141 -6.56 -12.22 6.34
CA PHE A 141 -7.16 -11.80 7.61
C PHE A 141 -8.40 -10.91 7.44
N SER A 142 -8.85 -10.72 6.20
CA SER A 142 -10.05 -9.96 5.85
C SER A 142 -10.78 -10.73 4.74
N PRO A 143 -11.57 -11.76 5.09
CA PRO A 143 -12.38 -12.47 4.10
C PRO A 143 -13.26 -11.47 3.33
N GLU A 144 -13.36 -11.67 2.01
CA GLU A 144 -14.17 -10.87 1.10
C GLU A 144 -15.67 -10.99 1.41
#